data_AF-A0A1V9ZUB8-F1
#
_entry.id   AF-A0A1V9ZUB8-F1
#
_cell.length_a   1.000
_cell.length_b   1.000
_cell.length_c   1.000
_cell.angle_alpha   90.00
_cell.angle_beta   90.00
_cell.angle_gamma   90.00
#
_symmetry.space_group_name_H-M   'P 1'
#
loop_
_entity.id
_entity.type
_entity.pdbx_description
1 polymer ?
#
loop_
_entity_poly.entity_id
_entity_poly.type
_entity_poly.pdbx_seq_one_letter_code
_entity_poly.pdbx_strand_id
1 'polypeptide(L)'
;MPCDDNDNEGPPAPSVIAETRSVTDVDMTPFFETDLTFERKLAVLGPRSTHADSIKVACRDDVAAIDWARTNVLTVHLEALAVYVSLTSRHLVHLDLSFNMLGPSGAEVLGKALLTNNTLETLVLQRTQLTGSPYRPSFSGLAVLVKGLESKRSVLRRVNLAESGLQPNGVRLICCALAFHRTLTALDISNNQAGLFKDKQGYTALASLIRFSKTLRMLNMSNNPFESGAGPVLLEALVENPALTVLHAAGCKLTEVLGASSLLKFDECTL
;
A
#
# COMPACT_ATOMS: atom_id res chain seq x y z
N MET A 1 -31.10 1.11 -20.02
CA MET A 1 -30.03 2.06 -20.36
C MET A 1 -30.42 3.42 -19.80
N PRO A 2 -29.72 3.93 -18.79
CA PRO A 2 -29.34 5.32 -18.74
C PRO A 2 -27.90 5.43 -19.25
N CYS A 3 -27.68 6.41 -20.10
CA CYS A 3 -26.38 6.86 -20.54
C CYS A 3 -25.76 7.62 -19.36
N ASP A 4 -24.65 7.12 -18.80
CA ASP A 4 -23.85 7.93 -17.89
C ASP A 4 -23.07 8.93 -18.75
N ASP A 5 -23.47 10.19 -18.61
CA ASP A 5 -22.80 11.34 -19.19
C ASP A 5 -21.35 11.42 -18.69
N ASN A 6 -20.45 11.59 -19.65
CA ASN A 6 -19.10 12.15 -19.56
C ASN A 6 -18.69 12.77 -18.21
N ASP A 7 -17.87 12.05 -17.45
CA ASP A 7 -16.78 12.66 -16.69
C ASP A 7 -15.47 12.45 -17.46
N ASN A 8 -15.33 13.18 -18.57
CA ASN A 8 -14.05 13.34 -19.27
C ASN A 8 -13.24 14.48 -18.62
N GLU A 9 -13.27 14.58 -17.29
CA GLU A 9 -12.31 15.38 -16.55
C GLU A 9 -10.97 14.65 -16.59
N GLY A 10 -9.91 15.35 -17.01
CA GLY A 10 -8.56 14.82 -16.98
C GLY A 10 -8.16 14.38 -15.56
N PRO A 11 -7.08 13.60 -15.39
CA PRO A 11 -6.64 13.17 -14.07
C PRO A 11 -6.46 14.38 -13.14
N PRO A 12 -6.85 14.27 -11.85
CA PRO A 12 -6.66 15.35 -10.90
C PRO A 12 -5.18 15.74 -10.79
N ALA A 13 -4.92 16.97 -10.36
CA ALA A 13 -3.56 17.41 -10.10
C ALA A 13 -3.02 16.73 -8.81
N PRO A 14 -1.75 16.31 -8.78
CA PRO A 14 -1.10 15.86 -7.56
C PRO A 14 -1.11 16.98 -6.52
N SER A 15 -1.43 16.60 -5.28
CA SER A 15 -1.58 17.55 -4.18
C SER A 15 -0.70 17.17 -3.00
N VAL A 16 -0.38 18.18 -2.20
CA VAL A 16 0.28 18.03 -0.91
C VAL A 16 -0.59 18.70 0.13
N ILE A 17 -0.74 18.06 1.29
CA ILE A 17 -1.46 18.64 2.41
C ILE A 17 -0.41 19.25 3.32
N ALA A 18 -0.23 20.57 3.20
CA ALA A 18 0.69 21.36 3.99
C ALA A 18 -0.07 22.11 5.10
N GLU A 19 0.52 22.19 6.30
CA GLU A 19 0.08 23.19 7.28
C GLU A 19 0.51 24.56 6.79
N THR A 20 -0.43 25.49 6.65
CA THR A 20 -0.19 26.82 6.06
C THR A 20 0.92 27.58 6.81
N ARG A 21 2.12 27.67 6.24
CA ARG A 21 3.23 28.52 6.72
C ARG A 21 3.72 29.46 5.61
N SER A 22 4.06 30.69 5.96
CA SER A 22 4.50 31.72 5.01
C SER A 22 6.04 31.78 4.85
N VAL A 23 6.46 31.64 3.60
CA VAL A 23 7.64 32.11 2.84
C VAL A 23 9.00 32.31 3.54
N THR A 24 9.93 31.40 3.24
CA THR A 24 11.31 31.71 2.79
C THR A 24 11.76 30.65 1.78
N ASP A 25 12.69 31.00 0.87
CA ASP A 25 13.35 30.06 -0.04
C ASP A 25 13.88 28.86 0.75
N VAL A 26 13.46 27.67 0.34
CA VAL A 26 13.89 26.46 1.02
C VAL A 26 15.20 26.01 0.43
N ASP A 27 16.15 25.81 1.33
CA ASP A 27 17.42 25.23 1.00
C ASP A 27 17.23 23.77 0.57
N MET A 28 17.25 23.54 -0.75
CA MET A 28 17.16 22.22 -1.36
C MET A 28 18.49 21.45 -1.25
N THR A 29 19.58 22.08 -0.79
CA THR A 29 20.93 21.50 -0.70
C THR A 29 20.96 20.17 0.05
N PRO A 30 20.26 19.95 1.19
CA PRO A 30 20.26 18.66 1.88
C PRO A 30 19.71 17.51 1.04
N PHE A 31 18.76 17.78 0.14
CA PHE A 31 18.19 16.79 -0.75
C PHE A 31 19.20 16.40 -1.84
N PHE A 32 19.95 17.37 -2.37
CA PHE A 32 21.01 17.15 -3.36
C PHE A 32 22.25 16.48 -2.76
N GLU A 33 22.62 16.80 -1.53
CA GLU A 33 23.74 16.14 -0.83
C GLU A 33 23.45 14.67 -0.55
N THR A 34 22.19 14.32 -0.30
CA THR A 34 21.81 12.94 0.04
C THR A 34 21.57 12.07 -1.20
N ASP A 35 21.03 12.63 -2.29
CA ASP A 35 21.05 12.00 -3.61
C ASP A 35 21.44 13.04 -4.67
N LEU A 36 22.69 12.95 -5.14
CA LEU A 36 23.26 13.84 -6.16
C LEU A 36 22.49 13.81 -7.49
N THR A 37 21.62 12.81 -7.70
CA THR A 37 20.78 12.69 -8.91
C THR A 37 19.40 13.31 -8.76
N PHE A 38 19.04 13.83 -7.58
CA PHE A 38 17.69 14.37 -7.33
C PHE A 38 17.32 15.52 -8.26
N GLU A 39 18.25 16.46 -8.49
CA GLU A 39 18.04 17.57 -9.43
C GLU A 39 17.75 17.05 -10.85
N ARG A 40 18.53 16.07 -11.30
CA ARG A 40 18.34 15.44 -12.60
C ARG A 40 16.99 14.72 -12.68
N LYS A 41 16.57 14.02 -11.63
CA LYS A 41 15.28 13.33 -11.58
C LYS A 41 14.11 14.32 -11.64
N LEU A 42 14.19 15.45 -10.94
CA LEU A 42 13.20 16.53 -11.06
C LEU A 42 13.21 17.19 -12.44
N ALA A 43 14.38 17.42 -13.03
CA ALA A 43 14.51 18.02 -14.35
C ALA A 43 13.89 17.15 -15.45
N VAL A 44 13.99 15.82 -15.34
CA VAL A 44 13.38 14.85 -16.28
C VAL A 44 11.86 14.97 -16.33
N LEU A 45 11.21 15.37 -15.23
CA LEU A 45 9.75 15.57 -15.20
C LEU A 45 9.32 16.76 -16.06
N GLY A 46 10.22 17.71 -16.28
CA GLY A 46 9.99 18.92 -17.07
C GLY A 46 9.35 20.07 -16.28
N PRO A 47 9.46 21.31 -16.80
CA PRO A 47 9.13 22.53 -16.06
C PRO A 47 7.62 22.76 -15.87
N ARG A 48 6.76 21.98 -16.54
CA ARG A 48 5.30 22.06 -16.44
C ARG A 48 4.68 20.85 -15.73
N SER A 49 5.50 19.98 -15.14
CA SER A 49 5.01 18.81 -14.43
C SER A 49 4.46 19.21 -13.08
N THR A 50 3.16 18.98 -12.88
CA THR A 50 2.49 19.16 -11.60
C THR A 50 3.06 18.25 -10.52
N HIS A 51 3.56 17.06 -10.88
CA HIS A 51 4.25 16.16 -9.94
C HIS A 51 5.60 16.75 -9.49
N ALA A 52 6.35 17.37 -10.42
CA ALA A 52 7.58 18.07 -10.06
C ALA A 52 7.30 19.23 -9.11
N ASP A 53 6.26 20.00 -9.37
CA ASP A 53 5.86 21.11 -8.49
C ASP A 53 5.37 20.60 -7.13
N SER A 54 4.60 19.52 -7.10
CA SER A 54 4.19 18.85 -5.86
C SER A 54 5.41 18.40 -5.02
N ILE A 55 6.45 17.81 -5.64
CA ILE A 55 7.69 17.46 -4.92
C ILE A 55 8.41 18.71 -4.42
N LYS A 56 8.52 19.77 -5.24
CA LYS A 56 9.18 21.01 -4.82
C LYS A 56 8.46 21.64 -3.62
N VAL A 57 7.12 21.66 -3.62
CA VAL A 57 6.33 22.13 -2.47
C VAL A 57 6.53 21.20 -1.28
N ALA A 58 6.58 19.89 -1.48
CA ALA A 58 6.84 18.93 -0.41
C ALA A 58 8.20 19.15 0.25
N CYS A 59 9.26 19.36 -0.55
CA CYS A 59 10.59 19.70 -0.06
C CYS A 59 10.61 21.04 0.68
N ARG A 60 9.72 21.97 0.30
CA ARG A 60 9.65 23.31 0.86
C ARG A 60 8.90 23.36 2.20
N ASP A 61 7.69 22.84 2.23
CA ASP A 61 6.74 23.15 3.31
C ASP A 61 6.59 22.00 4.33
N ASP A 62 7.56 21.09 4.40
CA ASP A 62 7.61 19.98 5.38
C ASP A 62 6.27 19.22 5.46
N VAL A 63 5.78 18.80 4.29
CA VAL A 63 4.39 18.33 4.15
C VAL A 63 4.15 16.98 4.83
N ALA A 64 3.01 16.90 5.53
CA ALA A 64 2.60 15.70 6.25
C ALA A 64 1.99 14.63 5.33
N ALA A 65 1.36 15.05 4.23
CA ALA A 65 0.76 14.13 3.28
C ALA A 65 1.03 14.51 1.83
N ILE A 66 1.26 13.49 1.00
CA ILE A 66 1.30 13.58 -0.44
C ILE A 66 0.17 12.70 -0.98
N ASP A 67 -0.74 13.31 -1.74
CA ASP A 67 -1.84 12.61 -2.41
C ASP A 67 -1.68 12.77 -3.92
N TRP A 68 -1.23 11.66 -4.53
CA TRP A 68 -1.07 11.51 -5.97
C TRP A 68 -2.07 10.49 -6.53
N ALA A 69 -3.17 10.22 -5.83
CA ALA A 69 -4.19 9.30 -6.29
C ALA A 69 -4.76 9.72 -7.65
N ARG A 70 -4.86 8.77 -8.60
CA ARG A 70 -5.42 9.01 -9.95
C ARG A 70 -4.69 10.06 -10.80
N THR A 71 -3.44 10.42 -10.47
CA THR A 71 -2.70 11.49 -11.16
C THR A 71 -1.84 11.01 -12.34
N ASN A 72 -2.02 9.75 -12.78
CA ASN A 72 -1.25 9.12 -13.86
C ASN A 72 0.27 9.05 -13.56
N VAL A 73 0.63 8.55 -12.38
CA VAL A 73 2.01 8.40 -11.93
C VAL A 73 2.75 7.35 -12.78
N LEU A 74 3.63 7.84 -13.65
CA LEU A 74 4.67 7.05 -14.33
C LEU A 74 5.90 6.76 -13.45
N THR A 75 6.73 5.80 -13.87
CA THR A 75 7.99 5.43 -13.18
C THR A 75 8.92 6.61 -12.93
N VAL A 76 9.03 7.56 -13.88
CA VAL A 76 9.90 8.74 -13.72
C VAL A 76 9.45 9.64 -12.56
N HIS A 77 8.14 9.77 -12.34
CA HIS A 77 7.61 10.52 -11.19
C HIS A 77 7.92 9.80 -9.88
N LEU A 78 7.75 8.48 -9.84
CA LEU A 78 8.10 7.68 -8.67
C LEU A 78 9.59 7.72 -8.37
N GLU A 79 10.46 7.75 -9.38
CA GLU A 79 11.90 7.84 -9.15
C GLU A 79 12.29 9.14 -8.44
N ALA A 80 11.66 10.26 -8.77
CA ALA A 80 11.87 11.54 -8.09
C ALA A 80 11.24 11.53 -6.68
N LEU A 81 9.99 11.07 -6.56
CA LEU A 81 9.29 10.97 -5.28
C LEU A 81 10.01 10.02 -4.31
N ALA A 82 10.56 8.91 -4.81
CA ALA A 82 11.28 7.93 -4.00
C ALA A 82 12.50 8.52 -3.34
N VAL A 83 13.20 9.45 -3.99
CA VAL A 83 14.27 10.22 -3.33
C VAL A 83 13.67 10.94 -2.12
N TYR A 84 12.67 11.81 -2.32
CA TYR A 84 12.01 12.51 -1.21
C TYR A 84 11.54 11.61 -0.05
N VAL A 85 10.94 10.44 -0.36
CA VAL A 85 10.47 9.46 0.62
C VAL A 85 11.62 8.75 1.34
N SER A 86 12.72 8.47 0.63
CA SER A 86 13.89 7.73 1.13
C SER A 86 14.81 8.57 2.01
N LEU A 87 14.90 9.86 1.68
CA LEU A 87 15.43 10.86 2.56
C LEU A 87 14.63 10.76 3.85
N THR A 88 15.27 11.01 4.98
CA THR A 88 14.59 11.00 6.28
C THR A 88 13.64 12.20 6.29
N SER A 89 12.57 12.11 5.51
CA SER A 89 11.53 13.11 5.37
C SER A 89 11.01 13.28 6.76
N ARG A 90 11.27 14.45 7.34
CA ARG A 90 11.05 14.68 8.77
C ARG A 90 9.56 14.68 9.12
N HIS A 91 8.68 14.72 8.11
CA HIS A 91 7.27 15.01 8.32
C HIS A 91 6.29 14.16 7.48
N LEU A 92 6.71 13.49 6.41
CA LEU A 92 5.76 12.72 5.58
C LEU A 92 5.21 11.51 6.36
N VAL A 93 3.95 11.60 6.78
CA VAL A 93 3.24 10.56 7.51
C VAL A 93 2.21 9.83 6.65
N HIS A 94 1.76 10.42 5.54
CA HIS A 94 0.76 9.84 4.66
C HIS A 94 1.17 9.94 3.19
N LEU A 95 1.13 8.82 2.47
CA LEU A 95 1.40 8.75 1.05
C LEU A 95 0.30 7.97 0.34
N ASP A 96 -0.43 8.65 -0.55
CA ASP A 96 -1.42 8.04 -1.43
C ASP A 96 -0.94 8.04 -2.87
N LEU A 97 -0.79 6.85 -3.45
CA LEU A 97 -0.44 6.62 -4.85
C LEU A 97 -1.52 5.77 -5.54
N SER A 98 -2.70 5.66 -4.96
CA SER A 98 -3.77 4.78 -5.43
C SER A 98 -4.24 5.12 -6.84
N PHE A 99 -4.80 4.12 -7.53
CA PHE A 99 -5.32 4.25 -8.89
C PHE A 99 -4.28 4.76 -9.91
N ASN A 100 -3.00 4.43 -9.71
CA ASN A 100 -1.94 4.66 -10.69
C ASN A 100 -1.31 3.34 -11.13
N MET A 101 -0.95 3.20 -12.41
CA MET A 101 -0.37 1.97 -12.96
C MET A 101 1.13 1.83 -12.59
N LEU A 102 1.45 1.64 -11.30
CA LEU A 102 2.84 1.62 -10.82
C LEU A 102 3.61 0.38 -11.31
N GLY A 103 2.94 -0.76 -11.36
CA GLY A 103 3.56 -2.00 -11.83
C GLY A 103 4.69 -2.52 -10.92
N PRO A 104 5.40 -3.57 -11.36
CA PRO A 104 6.56 -4.10 -10.64
C PRO A 104 7.69 -3.07 -10.51
N SER A 105 7.94 -2.25 -11.53
CA SER A 105 9.00 -1.23 -11.48
C SER A 105 8.70 -0.15 -10.43
N GLY A 106 7.45 0.32 -10.34
CA GLY A 106 7.07 1.26 -9.29
C GLY A 106 7.14 0.65 -7.89
N ALA A 107 6.75 -0.61 -7.73
CA ALA A 107 6.90 -1.34 -6.47
C ALA A 107 8.38 -1.45 -6.05
N GLU A 108 9.28 -1.70 -7.00
CA GLU A 108 10.72 -1.76 -6.73
C GLU A 108 11.28 -0.41 -6.24
N VAL A 109 10.93 0.67 -6.95
CA VAL A 109 11.37 2.04 -6.62
C VAL A 109 10.87 2.45 -5.23
N LEU A 110 9.59 2.23 -4.95
CA LEU A 110 9.01 2.53 -3.64
C LEU A 110 9.61 1.66 -2.53
N GLY A 111 9.84 0.37 -2.80
CA GLY A 111 10.47 -0.54 -1.84
C GLY A 111 11.86 -0.10 -1.42
N LYS A 112 12.68 0.37 -2.37
CA LYS A 112 14.00 0.94 -2.07
C LYS A 112 13.89 2.17 -1.17
N ALA A 113 12.91 3.04 -1.41
CA ALA A 113 12.72 4.23 -0.60
C ALA A 113 12.28 3.91 0.84
N LEU A 114 11.39 2.92 1.00
CA LEU A 114 10.89 2.51 2.31
C LEU A 114 11.94 1.78 3.18
N LEU A 115 13.06 1.32 2.62
CA LEU A 115 14.15 0.74 3.41
C LEU A 115 14.73 1.73 4.43
N THR A 116 14.81 3.01 4.06
CA THR A 116 15.39 4.07 4.89
C THR A 116 14.34 4.95 5.55
N ASN A 117 13.11 4.99 5.03
CA ASN A 117 12.02 5.76 5.60
C ASN A 117 11.69 5.31 7.04
N ASN A 118 11.40 6.28 7.91
CA ASN A 118 11.08 6.06 9.32
C ASN A 118 9.96 6.97 9.85
N THR A 119 9.21 7.62 8.96
CA THR A 119 8.15 8.59 9.31
C THR A 119 6.79 8.21 8.75
N LEU A 120 6.74 7.43 7.67
CA LEU A 120 5.49 7.09 7.01
C LEU A 120 4.63 6.18 7.89
N GLU A 121 3.45 6.66 8.25
CA GLU A 121 2.48 5.92 9.06
C GLU A 121 1.37 5.30 8.20
N THR A 122 1.01 5.94 7.09
CA THR A 122 -0.05 5.48 6.17
C THR A 122 0.45 5.41 4.75
N LEU A 123 0.31 4.24 4.13
CA LEU A 123 0.65 3.99 2.73
C LEU A 123 -0.56 3.44 2.00
N VAL A 124 -1.02 4.15 0.97
CA VAL A 124 -2.16 3.75 0.13
C VAL A 124 -1.68 3.45 -1.28
N LEU A 125 -1.83 2.19 -1.68
CA LEU A 125 -1.42 1.63 -2.96
C LEU A 125 -2.58 0.89 -3.64
N GLN A 126 -3.82 1.24 -3.33
CA GLN A 126 -5.00 0.61 -3.91
C GLN A 126 -4.96 0.71 -5.45
N ARG A 127 -5.31 -0.37 -6.15
CA ARG A 127 -5.39 -0.41 -7.62
C ARG A 127 -4.12 0.05 -8.34
N THR A 128 -2.95 -0.39 -7.86
CA THR A 128 -1.64 -0.02 -8.45
C THR A 128 -0.94 -1.12 -9.28
N GLN A 129 -1.59 -2.28 -9.44
CA GLN A 129 -1.09 -3.44 -10.20
C GLN A 129 0.37 -3.78 -9.88
N LEU A 130 0.72 -3.94 -8.61
CA LEU A 130 2.11 -4.09 -8.13
C LEU A 130 2.85 -5.31 -8.72
N THR A 131 2.12 -6.27 -9.27
CA THR A 131 2.66 -7.46 -9.95
C THR A 131 2.60 -7.35 -11.47
N GLY A 132 2.07 -6.25 -12.03
CA GLY A 132 1.90 -6.05 -13.45
C GLY A 132 0.66 -6.75 -14.00
N SER A 133 0.81 -7.45 -15.14
CA SER A 133 -0.31 -8.11 -15.81
C SER A 133 -0.80 -9.31 -15.00
N PRO A 134 -2.12 -9.49 -14.81
CA PRO A 134 -2.64 -10.65 -14.10
C PRO A 134 -2.32 -11.98 -14.80
N TYR A 135 -2.07 -11.96 -16.12
CA TYR A 135 -1.75 -13.15 -16.91
C TYR A 135 -0.25 -13.48 -16.94
N ARG A 136 0.62 -12.50 -16.64
CA ARG A 136 2.06 -12.67 -16.51
C ARG A 136 2.58 -11.81 -15.36
N PRO A 137 2.29 -12.20 -14.11
CA PRO A 137 2.71 -11.43 -12.95
C PRO A 137 4.22 -11.51 -12.78
N SER A 138 4.83 -10.40 -12.36
CA SER A 138 6.20 -10.33 -11.89
C SER A 138 6.23 -9.91 -10.43
N PHE A 139 6.85 -10.72 -9.59
CA PHE A 139 6.95 -10.48 -8.15
C PHE A 139 8.30 -9.86 -7.74
N SER A 140 9.20 -9.58 -8.69
CA SER A 140 10.54 -9.05 -8.38
C SER A 140 10.47 -7.69 -7.68
N GLY A 141 9.67 -6.77 -8.22
CA GLY A 141 9.45 -5.46 -7.63
C GLY A 141 8.71 -5.52 -6.30
N LEU A 142 7.68 -6.37 -6.22
CA LEU A 142 6.96 -6.61 -4.97
C LEU A 142 7.88 -7.17 -3.87
N ALA A 143 8.83 -8.04 -4.20
CA ALA A 143 9.80 -8.56 -3.24
C ALA A 143 10.72 -7.46 -2.66
N VAL A 144 11.00 -6.41 -3.44
CA VAL A 144 11.73 -5.23 -2.96
C VAL A 144 10.83 -4.33 -2.11
N LEU A 145 9.57 -4.15 -2.52
CA LEU A 145 8.56 -3.44 -1.71
C LEU A 145 8.41 -4.05 -0.32
N VAL A 146 8.27 -5.37 -0.25
CA VAL A 146 8.16 -6.17 0.97
C VAL A 146 9.33 -5.92 1.93
N LYS A 147 10.57 -5.84 1.41
CA LYS A 147 11.75 -5.51 2.23
C LYS A 147 11.68 -4.11 2.84
N GLY A 148 11.13 -3.15 2.10
CA GLY A 148 10.88 -1.80 2.60
C GLY A 148 9.80 -1.79 3.69
N LEU A 149 8.68 -2.48 3.44
CA LEU A 149 7.57 -2.61 4.39
C LEU A 149 7.99 -3.27 5.71
N GLU A 150 8.83 -4.32 5.67
CA GLU A 150 9.31 -5.01 6.89
C GLU A 150 10.56 -4.37 7.52
N SER A 151 11.03 -3.24 6.98
CA SER A 151 12.22 -2.55 7.49
C SER A 151 12.08 -2.30 8.99
N LYS A 152 13.16 -2.53 9.76
CA LYS A 152 13.18 -2.25 11.21
C LYS A 152 12.95 -0.78 11.56
N ARG A 153 13.11 0.12 10.57
CA ARG A 153 12.88 1.56 10.68
C ARG A 153 11.42 1.95 10.40
N SER A 154 10.66 1.07 9.74
CA SER A 154 9.27 1.33 9.37
C SER A 154 8.43 1.59 10.61
N VAL A 155 7.62 2.65 10.54
CA VAL A 155 6.63 3.03 11.56
C VAL A 155 5.20 2.93 11.02
N LEU A 156 5.02 2.23 9.89
CA LEU A 156 3.72 2.06 9.24
C LEU A 156 2.66 1.53 10.21
N ARG A 157 1.53 2.21 10.24
CA ARG A 157 0.34 1.87 11.02
C ARG A 157 -0.80 1.38 10.14
N ARG A 158 -0.89 1.88 8.91
CA ARG A 158 -1.96 1.55 7.96
C ARG A 158 -1.38 1.31 6.57
N VAL A 159 -1.73 0.19 5.98
CA VAL A 159 -1.35 -0.16 4.61
C VAL A 159 -2.60 -0.57 3.84
N ASN A 160 -2.89 0.11 2.74
CA ASN A 160 -3.97 -0.27 1.83
C ASN A 160 -3.39 -0.76 0.49
N LEU A 161 -3.60 -2.03 0.20
CA LEU A 161 -3.18 -2.74 -1.01
C LEU A 161 -4.39 -3.35 -1.74
N ALA A 162 -5.59 -2.82 -1.51
CA ALA A 162 -6.81 -3.33 -2.14
C ALA A 162 -6.69 -3.31 -3.66
N GLU A 163 -7.16 -4.37 -4.32
CA GLU A 163 -7.21 -4.46 -5.79
C GLU A 163 -5.85 -4.23 -6.50
N SER A 164 -4.73 -4.51 -5.84
CA SER A 164 -3.38 -4.24 -6.37
C SER A 164 -2.78 -5.41 -7.15
N GLY A 165 -3.59 -6.40 -7.50
CA GLY A 165 -3.21 -7.54 -8.35
C GLY A 165 -2.22 -8.49 -7.68
N LEU A 166 -2.27 -8.64 -6.35
CA LEU A 166 -1.26 -9.42 -5.63
C LEU A 166 -1.26 -10.91 -5.97
N GLN A 167 -2.42 -11.52 -6.24
CA GLN A 167 -2.58 -12.97 -6.44
C GLN A 167 -2.08 -13.79 -5.22
N PRO A 168 -2.19 -15.14 -5.21
CA PRO A 168 -1.80 -15.94 -4.04
C PRO A 168 -0.35 -15.71 -3.60
N ASN A 169 0.58 -15.63 -4.55
CA ASN A 169 2.01 -15.43 -4.27
C ASN A 169 2.33 -14.03 -3.72
N GLY A 170 1.73 -12.97 -4.25
CA GLY A 170 1.96 -11.61 -3.75
C GLY A 170 1.34 -11.41 -2.38
N VAL A 171 0.16 -11.98 -2.13
CA VAL A 171 -0.46 -12.01 -0.79
C VAL A 171 0.45 -12.74 0.19
N ARG A 172 1.04 -13.87 -0.22
CA ARG A 172 2.03 -14.58 0.61
C ARG A 172 3.21 -13.69 0.99
N LEU A 173 3.82 -13.01 0.03
CA LEU A 173 4.97 -12.13 0.29
C LEU A 173 4.61 -10.99 1.26
N ILE A 174 3.49 -10.30 1.03
CA ILE A 174 3.03 -9.20 1.90
C ILE A 174 2.71 -9.70 3.31
N CYS A 175 1.93 -10.78 3.43
CA CYS A 175 1.51 -11.30 4.73
C CYS A 175 2.70 -11.81 5.55
N CYS A 176 3.66 -12.51 4.93
CA CYS A 176 4.85 -12.97 5.63
C CYS A 176 5.70 -11.82 6.19
N ALA A 177 5.89 -10.74 5.43
CA ALA A 177 6.62 -9.56 5.91
C ALA A 177 5.89 -8.83 7.04
N LEU A 178 4.58 -8.68 6.92
CA LEU A 178 3.79 -7.90 7.87
C LEU A 178 3.39 -8.68 9.13
N ALA A 179 3.55 -10.02 9.14
CA ALA A 179 3.21 -10.89 10.27
C ALA A 179 3.87 -10.46 11.59
N PHE A 180 5.07 -9.89 11.53
CA PHE A 180 5.84 -9.44 12.71
C PHE A 180 6.04 -7.92 12.75
N HIS A 181 5.28 -7.15 11.97
CA HIS A 181 5.42 -5.70 11.92
C HIS A 181 5.06 -5.05 13.26
N ARG A 182 5.96 -4.20 13.78
CA ARG A 182 5.91 -3.72 15.17
C ARG A 182 4.80 -2.70 15.44
N THR A 183 4.35 -1.99 14.41
CA THR A 183 3.44 -0.84 14.54
C THR A 183 2.18 -0.96 13.69
N LEU A 184 2.06 -1.99 12.85
CA LEU A 184 0.95 -2.08 11.88
C LEU A 184 -0.35 -2.40 12.61
N THR A 185 -1.36 -1.54 12.43
CA THR A 185 -2.67 -1.67 13.09
C THR A 185 -3.80 -1.94 12.12
N ALA A 186 -3.66 -1.56 10.85
CA ALA A 186 -4.64 -1.82 9.81
C ALA A 186 -3.99 -2.28 8.51
N LEU A 187 -4.54 -3.34 7.92
CA LEU A 187 -4.14 -3.82 6.60
C LEU A 187 -5.39 -4.08 5.75
N ASP A 188 -5.42 -3.49 4.56
CA ASP A 188 -6.39 -3.85 3.52
C ASP A 188 -5.68 -4.58 2.38
N ILE A 189 -6.06 -5.83 2.14
CA ILE A 189 -5.65 -6.63 0.97
C ILE A 189 -6.86 -7.20 0.24
N SER A 190 -8.02 -6.55 0.34
CA SER A 190 -9.24 -6.98 -0.32
C SER A 190 -9.09 -7.02 -1.85
N ASN A 191 -9.90 -7.85 -2.51
CA ASN A 191 -9.98 -7.94 -3.97
C ASN A 191 -8.64 -8.24 -4.66
N ASN A 192 -7.79 -9.08 -4.07
CA ASN A 192 -6.46 -9.39 -4.59
C ASN A 192 -6.33 -10.78 -5.21
N GLN A 193 -7.46 -11.49 -5.40
CA GLN A 193 -7.50 -12.84 -5.96
C GLN A 193 -6.60 -13.82 -5.18
N ALA A 194 -6.57 -13.72 -3.84
CA ALA A 194 -5.64 -14.46 -2.99
C ALA A 194 -5.80 -16.00 -3.05
N GLY A 195 -6.96 -16.51 -3.48
CA GLY A 195 -7.19 -17.95 -3.70
C GLY A 195 -7.36 -18.33 -5.18
N LEU A 196 -6.82 -17.53 -6.10
CA LEU A 196 -6.84 -17.84 -7.53
C LEU A 196 -6.29 -19.25 -7.79
N PHE A 197 -6.90 -19.96 -8.75
CA PHE A 197 -6.56 -21.35 -9.10
C PHE A 197 -6.61 -22.35 -7.94
N LYS A 198 -7.37 -22.06 -6.88
CA LYS A 198 -7.42 -22.86 -5.64
C LYS A 198 -6.05 -22.96 -4.95
N ASP A 199 -5.17 -22.00 -5.17
CA ASP A 199 -3.88 -21.94 -4.48
C ASP A 199 -4.10 -21.66 -2.98
N LYS A 200 -3.41 -22.43 -2.15
CA LYS A 200 -3.49 -22.36 -0.69
C LYS A 200 -2.62 -21.29 -0.08
N GLN A 201 -1.62 -20.79 -0.82
CA GLN A 201 -0.61 -19.87 -0.32
C GLN A 201 -1.21 -18.58 0.23
N GLY A 202 -2.23 -18.03 -0.44
CA GLY A 202 -2.85 -16.77 -0.03
C GLY A 202 -3.52 -16.89 1.33
N TYR A 203 -4.41 -17.87 1.54
CA TYR A 203 -5.11 -18.02 2.83
C TYR A 203 -4.19 -18.58 3.93
N THR A 204 -3.18 -19.40 3.59
CA THR A 204 -2.20 -19.90 4.58
C THR A 204 -1.32 -18.76 5.10
N ALA A 205 -0.92 -17.83 4.23
CA ALA A 205 -0.16 -16.67 4.63
C ALA A 205 -1.00 -15.66 5.43
N LEU A 206 -2.27 -15.47 5.04
CA LEU A 206 -3.24 -14.72 5.82
C LEU A 206 -3.41 -15.29 7.24
N ALA A 207 -3.56 -16.61 7.36
CA ALA A 207 -3.62 -17.28 8.66
C ALA A 207 -2.34 -17.04 9.47
N SER A 208 -1.17 -17.06 8.83
CA SER A 208 0.10 -16.74 9.49
C SER A 208 0.17 -15.28 9.97
N LEU A 209 -0.24 -14.32 9.12
CA LEU A 209 -0.32 -12.90 9.49
C LEU A 209 -1.24 -12.72 10.71
N ILE A 210 -2.43 -13.32 10.67
CA ILE A 210 -3.39 -13.29 11.78
C ILE A 210 -2.74 -13.90 13.02
N ARG A 211 -2.21 -15.12 12.96
CA ARG A 211 -1.65 -15.82 14.12
C ARG A 211 -0.53 -15.04 14.82
N PHE A 212 0.40 -14.48 14.04
CA PHE A 212 1.63 -13.90 14.58
C PHE A 212 1.56 -12.40 14.87
N SER A 213 0.70 -11.64 14.19
CA SER A 213 0.63 -10.20 14.42
C SER A 213 0.09 -9.87 15.81
N LYS A 214 0.84 -9.08 16.56
CA LYS A 214 0.46 -8.64 17.92
C LYS A 214 -0.17 -7.24 17.95
N THR A 215 -0.07 -6.51 16.85
CA THR A 215 -0.46 -5.10 16.73
C THR A 215 -1.60 -4.87 15.75
N LEU A 216 -1.81 -5.78 14.79
CA LEU A 216 -2.89 -5.66 13.81
C LEU A 216 -4.24 -5.72 14.52
N ARG A 217 -5.06 -4.68 14.35
CA ARG A 217 -6.40 -4.52 14.93
C ARG A 217 -7.50 -4.69 13.89
N MET A 218 -7.22 -4.28 12.65
CA MET A 218 -8.14 -4.39 11.53
C MET A 218 -7.46 -5.07 10.34
N LEU A 219 -8.14 -6.08 9.79
CA LEU A 219 -7.75 -6.75 8.56
C LEU A 219 -8.96 -6.78 7.61
N ASN A 220 -8.80 -6.21 6.43
CA ASN A 220 -9.75 -6.41 5.33
C ASN A 220 -9.15 -7.37 4.30
N MET A 221 -9.77 -8.54 4.18
CA MET A 221 -9.41 -9.57 3.21
C MET A 221 -10.58 -9.91 2.28
N SER A 222 -11.62 -9.09 2.26
CA SER A 222 -12.85 -9.30 1.48
C SER A 222 -12.58 -9.53 -0.01
N ASN A 223 -13.49 -10.20 -0.69
CA ASN A 223 -13.46 -10.50 -2.12
C ASN A 223 -12.18 -11.21 -2.58
N ASN A 224 -11.63 -12.04 -1.70
CA ASN A 224 -10.58 -13.00 -2.05
C ASN A 224 -11.20 -14.40 -2.03
N PRO A 225 -11.58 -14.97 -3.18
CA PRO A 225 -12.27 -16.25 -3.21
C PRO A 225 -11.29 -17.36 -2.80
N PHE A 226 -11.58 -18.06 -1.71
CA PHE A 226 -10.80 -19.21 -1.27
C PHE A 226 -11.50 -20.54 -1.60
N GLU A 227 -10.74 -21.63 -1.52
CA GLU A 227 -11.31 -22.97 -1.51
C GLU A 227 -11.79 -23.38 -0.12
N SER A 228 -12.54 -24.49 -0.05
CA SER A 228 -13.20 -24.97 1.19
C SER A 228 -12.23 -25.23 2.34
N GLY A 229 -10.96 -25.53 2.06
CA GLY A 229 -9.93 -25.74 3.08
C GLY A 229 -9.50 -24.49 3.85
N ALA A 230 -9.88 -23.29 3.42
CA ALA A 230 -9.44 -22.04 4.05
C ALA A 230 -10.13 -21.75 5.39
N GLY A 231 -11.40 -22.13 5.53
CA GLY A 231 -12.21 -21.82 6.71
C GLY A 231 -11.57 -22.31 8.02
N PRO A 232 -11.26 -23.61 8.16
CA PRO A 232 -10.66 -24.14 9.37
C PRO A 232 -9.29 -23.50 9.71
N VAL A 233 -8.45 -23.28 8.70
CA VAL A 233 -7.11 -22.71 8.87
C VAL A 233 -7.16 -21.26 9.35
N LEU A 234 -8.06 -20.45 8.78
CA LEU A 234 -8.26 -19.07 9.23
C LEU A 234 -8.89 -19.02 10.62
N LEU A 235 -9.84 -19.90 10.91
CA LEU A 235 -10.49 -19.96 12.22
C LEU A 235 -9.48 -20.31 13.33
N GLU A 236 -8.63 -21.31 13.12
CA GLU A 236 -7.57 -21.68 14.07
C GLU A 236 -6.63 -20.50 14.35
N ALA A 237 -6.24 -19.75 13.33
CA ALA A 237 -5.42 -18.55 13.50
C ALA A 237 -6.13 -17.43 14.27
N LEU A 238 -7.43 -17.24 14.04
CA LEU A 238 -8.23 -16.22 14.74
C LEU A 238 -8.39 -16.55 16.23
N VAL A 239 -8.63 -17.82 16.58
CA VAL A 239 -8.73 -18.27 17.97
C VAL A 239 -7.44 -17.99 18.76
N GLU A 240 -6.29 -18.12 18.12
CA GLU A 240 -4.98 -17.87 18.73
C GLU A 240 -4.59 -16.38 18.76
N ASN A 241 -5.33 -15.50 18.08
CA ASN A 241 -5.01 -14.09 17.98
C ASN A 241 -5.92 -13.21 18.85
N PRO A 242 -5.44 -12.73 20.02
CA PRO A 242 -6.21 -11.82 20.88
C PRO A 242 -6.14 -10.34 20.43
N ALA A 243 -5.35 -10.04 19.41
CA ALA A 243 -5.01 -8.68 18.98
C ALA A 243 -5.99 -8.13 17.94
N LEU A 244 -6.49 -8.97 17.04
CA LEU A 244 -7.35 -8.59 15.93
C LEU A 244 -8.79 -8.39 16.42
N THR A 245 -9.33 -7.20 16.17
CA THR A 245 -10.66 -6.80 16.65
C THR A 245 -11.69 -6.68 15.54
N VAL A 246 -11.23 -6.44 14.30
CA VAL A 246 -12.07 -6.22 13.12
C VAL A 246 -11.52 -7.06 11.98
N LEU A 247 -12.38 -7.92 11.41
CA LEU A 247 -12.07 -8.74 10.25
C LEU A 247 -13.16 -8.58 9.20
N HIS A 248 -12.83 -8.05 8.04
CA HIS A 248 -13.73 -8.04 6.89
C HIS A 248 -13.37 -9.19 5.94
N ALA A 249 -14.31 -10.12 5.75
CA ALA A 249 -14.12 -11.33 4.93
C ALA A 249 -15.31 -11.61 4.00
N ALA A 250 -16.09 -10.57 3.66
CA ALA A 250 -17.18 -10.68 2.70
C ALA A 250 -16.66 -11.21 1.36
N GLY A 251 -17.42 -12.06 0.66
CA GLY A 251 -16.99 -12.60 -0.63
C GLY A 251 -15.79 -13.56 -0.60
N CYS A 252 -15.35 -14.05 0.57
CA CYS A 252 -14.22 -14.98 0.69
C CYS A 252 -14.56 -16.47 0.53
N LYS A 253 -15.85 -16.82 0.38
CA LYS A 253 -16.36 -18.21 0.37
C LYS A 253 -16.10 -18.97 1.69
N LEU A 254 -16.25 -18.29 2.82
CA LEU A 254 -16.01 -18.82 4.18
C LEU A 254 -17.32 -19.13 4.95
N THR A 255 -18.45 -19.15 4.24
CA THR A 255 -19.82 -19.08 4.77
C THR A 255 -20.24 -20.25 5.66
N GLU A 256 -19.56 -21.40 5.61
CA GLU A 256 -19.90 -22.55 6.47
C GLU A 256 -19.11 -22.58 7.80
N VAL A 257 -18.02 -21.82 7.93
CA VAL A 257 -17.06 -22.01 9.05
C VAL A 257 -17.00 -20.82 10.01
N LEU A 258 -17.19 -19.59 9.52
CA LEU A 258 -17.06 -18.38 10.34
C LEU A 258 -18.37 -17.92 10.99
N GLY A 259 -19.53 -18.31 10.44
CA GLY A 259 -20.85 -17.98 11.02
C GLY A 259 -21.10 -18.58 12.42
N ALA A 260 -20.26 -19.53 12.87
CA ALA A 260 -20.34 -20.15 14.19
C ALA A 260 -19.44 -19.50 15.25
N SER A 261 -18.61 -18.52 14.88
CA SER A 261 -17.58 -17.96 15.78
C SER A 261 -17.98 -16.57 16.26
N SER A 262 -18.64 -16.49 17.42
CA SER A 262 -19.13 -15.28 18.08
C SER A 262 -18.04 -14.29 18.59
N LEU A 263 -16.81 -14.36 18.06
CA LEU A 263 -15.63 -13.69 18.62
C LEU A 263 -15.18 -12.43 17.86
N LEU A 264 -15.75 -12.13 16.71
CA LEU A 264 -15.38 -10.95 15.90
C LEU A 264 -16.63 -10.18 15.52
N LYS A 265 -16.55 -8.84 15.54
CA LYS A 265 -17.53 -8.01 14.84
C LYS A 265 -17.32 -8.24 13.34
N PHE A 266 -18.02 -9.23 12.80
CA PHE A 266 -18.26 -9.30 11.38
C PHE A 266 -19.20 -8.15 11.06
N ASP A 267 -18.81 -7.25 10.15
CA ASP A 267 -19.78 -6.30 9.62
C ASP A 267 -20.82 -7.11 8.82
N GLU A 268 -21.98 -7.34 9.44
CA GLU A 268 -23.10 -8.13 8.93
C GLU A 268 -23.78 -7.51 7.69
N CYS A 269 -23.27 -6.41 7.14
CA CYS A 269 -23.91 -5.69 6.03
C CYS A 269 -23.71 -6.33 4.63
N THR A 270 -23.03 -7.47 4.49
CA THR A 270 -22.83 -8.13 3.18
C THR A 270 -22.74 -9.66 3.24
N LEU A 271 -23.63 -10.30 4.02
CA LEU A 271 -23.97 -11.72 3.80
C LEU A 271 -25.13 -11.85 2.80
#